data_AF-A0A1Y3N068-F1
#
_entry.id   AF-A0A1Y3N068-F1
#
_cell.length_a   1.000
_cell.length_b   1.000
_cell.length_c   1.000
_cell.angle_alpha   90.00
_cell.angle_beta   90.00
_cell.angle_gamma   90.00
#
_symmetry.space_group_name_H-M   'P 1'
#
loop_
_entity.id
_entity.type
_entity.pdbx_description
1 polymer ?
#
loop_
_entity_poly.entity_id
_entity_poly.type
_entity_poly.pdbx_seq_one_letter_code
_entity_poly.pdbx_strand_id
1 'polypeptide(L)'
;MKLSSVLLIAILNFCLIIAAPVRDQYYNKIHYKIATSNTCTVAGIDSNYKNTKEIIIPEFITVEGKKYYVTSVDYGAFANNSKLEKVTFNPSNTKVTIYYYAFYNNKNLKQVIFNNKNIIVNYAAFSNSSQALFDGSGVPMVVENLAKTLLKEWNLPVGYTGYNEASTASRNKKMTDLYALAKKMYENFNRFNYSNSGYNLPAVLIFRAGSVRGFHMAYRELARVMGVDDVYFLTASDGVTTFWSYIRFEYDKWYDTWYNVDIYNYDYSKYKGNSYPENFFMINSKFIDHLVNEVNTALPYENKKRPDWWYVYTAVYGTDYEGQLVTRVLIDDYIKQHNLGGDRA
;
A
#
# COMPACT_ATOMS: atom_id res chain seq x y z
N MET A 1 -58.50 -28.15 0.32
CA MET A 1 -57.46 -27.12 0.45
C MET A 1 -57.58 -26.16 -0.72
N LYS A 2 -57.62 -24.84 -0.52
CA LYS A 2 -57.72 -23.89 -1.66
C LYS A 2 -56.41 -23.93 -2.46
N LEU A 3 -56.49 -23.74 -3.79
CA LEU A 3 -55.31 -23.74 -4.68
C LEU A 3 -54.25 -22.71 -4.22
N SER A 4 -54.70 -21.59 -3.66
CA SER A 4 -53.85 -20.57 -3.04
C SER A 4 -53.05 -21.09 -1.84
N SER A 5 -53.62 -22.00 -1.03
CA SER A 5 -52.94 -22.62 0.09
C SER A 5 -51.88 -23.63 -0.36
N VAL A 6 -52.11 -24.34 -1.45
CA VAL A 6 -51.12 -25.25 -2.07
C VAL A 6 -49.95 -24.44 -2.64
N LEU A 7 -50.23 -23.34 -3.33
CA LEU A 7 -49.21 -22.46 -3.88
C LEU A 7 -48.34 -21.83 -2.78
N LEU A 8 -48.95 -21.38 -1.68
CA LEU A 8 -48.21 -20.83 -0.54
C LEU A 8 -47.30 -21.86 0.13
N ILE A 9 -47.78 -23.11 0.30
CA ILE A 9 -46.98 -24.20 0.85
C ILE A 9 -45.84 -24.57 -0.11
N ALA A 10 -46.08 -24.57 -1.42
CA ALA A 10 -45.04 -24.82 -2.43
C ALA A 10 -43.97 -23.71 -2.40
N ILE A 11 -44.36 -22.44 -2.32
CA ILE A 11 -43.44 -21.30 -2.21
C ILE A 11 -42.66 -21.36 -0.89
N LEU A 12 -43.31 -21.68 0.23
CA LEU A 12 -42.64 -21.83 1.54
C LEU A 12 -41.60 -22.97 1.51
N ASN A 13 -41.93 -24.11 0.91
CA ASN A 13 -40.99 -25.21 0.72
C ASN A 13 -39.85 -24.83 -0.25
N PHE A 14 -40.13 -24.07 -1.31
CA PHE A 14 -39.12 -23.56 -2.23
C PHE A 14 -38.18 -22.56 -1.55
N CYS A 15 -38.69 -21.69 -0.67
CA CYS A 15 -37.89 -20.76 0.12
C CYS A 15 -37.00 -21.47 1.15
N LEU A 16 -37.46 -22.59 1.72
CA LEU A 16 -36.66 -23.41 2.65
C LEU A 16 -35.52 -24.17 1.95
N ILE A 17 -35.61 -24.40 0.63
CA ILE A 17 -34.56 -25.06 -0.17
C ILE A 17 -33.39 -24.12 -0.51
N ILE A 18 -33.58 -22.79 -0.42
CA ILE A 18 -32.58 -21.81 -0.89
C ILE A 18 -31.60 -21.35 0.22
N ALA A 19 -31.82 -21.70 1.49
CA ALA A 19 -30.90 -21.41 2.59
C ALA A 19 -30.31 -22.69 3.18
N ALA A 20 -29.41 -23.36 2.45
CA ALA A 20 -28.61 -24.42 3.06
C ALA A 20 -27.80 -23.82 4.23
N PRO A 21 -27.72 -24.51 5.39
CA PRO A 21 -27.02 -23.99 6.55
C PRO A 21 -25.54 -23.78 6.24
N VAL A 22 -24.99 -22.64 6.69
CA VAL A 22 -23.54 -22.43 6.76
C VAL A 22 -22.96 -23.56 7.60
N ARG A 23 -22.06 -24.35 7.02
CA ARG A 23 -21.43 -25.47 7.74
C ARG A 23 -20.11 -25.00 8.31
N ASP A 24 -19.97 -25.06 9.63
CA ASP A 24 -18.70 -24.82 10.29
C ASP A 24 -17.75 -26.00 10.06
N GLN A 25 -16.50 -25.71 9.73
CA GLN A 25 -15.44 -26.68 9.49
C GLN A 25 -14.16 -26.22 10.18
N TYR A 26 -13.40 -27.17 10.72
CA TYR A 26 -12.16 -26.90 11.43
C TYR A 26 -11.04 -27.62 10.73
N TYR A 27 -10.05 -26.87 10.26
CA TYR A 27 -8.92 -27.43 9.51
C TYR A 27 -7.65 -26.67 9.86
N ASN A 28 -6.57 -27.39 10.18
CA ASN A 28 -5.26 -26.82 10.53
C ASN A 28 -5.35 -25.58 11.44
N LYS A 29 -6.04 -25.72 12.58
CA LYS A 29 -6.21 -24.69 13.63
C LYS A 29 -7.15 -23.53 13.29
N ILE A 30 -7.73 -23.52 12.10
CA ILE A 30 -8.61 -22.44 11.63
C ILE A 30 -10.06 -22.93 11.58
N HIS A 31 -10.97 -22.07 12.01
CA HIS A 31 -12.41 -22.23 11.84
C HIS A 31 -12.84 -21.58 10.51
N TYR A 32 -13.56 -22.34 9.70
CA TYR A 32 -14.09 -21.95 8.40
C TYR A 32 -15.61 -22.04 8.39
N LYS A 33 -16.25 -21.07 7.75
CA LYS A 33 -17.66 -21.11 7.37
C LYS A 33 -17.76 -21.51 5.90
N ILE A 34 -18.31 -22.69 5.63
CA ILE A 34 -18.52 -23.19 4.28
C ILE A 34 -19.79 -22.58 3.67
N ALA A 35 -19.66 -22.05 2.46
CA ALA A 35 -20.79 -21.66 1.62
C ALA A 35 -21.12 -22.76 0.61
N THR A 36 -22.33 -22.75 0.07
CA THR A 36 -22.80 -23.72 -0.93
C THR A 36 -22.04 -23.63 -2.27
N SER A 37 -21.44 -22.48 -2.56
CA SER A 37 -20.77 -22.13 -3.81
C SER A 37 -19.34 -22.66 -3.97
N ASN A 38 -18.95 -23.74 -3.30
CA ASN A 38 -17.56 -24.26 -3.27
C ASN A 38 -16.54 -23.23 -2.74
N THR A 39 -16.99 -22.34 -1.86
CA THR A 39 -16.17 -21.32 -1.22
C THR A 39 -16.26 -21.44 0.29
N CYS A 40 -15.27 -20.88 0.98
CA CYS A 40 -15.29 -20.78 2.41
C CYS A 40 -14.72 -19.44 2.88
N THR A 41 -15.20 -19.03 4.04
CA THR A 41 -14.76 -17.84 4.76
C THR A 41 -13.98 -18.28 5.98
N VAL A 42 -12.79 -17.72 6.18
CA VAL A 42 -12.03 -17.88 7.42
C VAL A 42 -12.73 -17.09 8.52
N ALA A 43 -13.22 -17.78 9.55
CA ALA A 43 -14.02 -17.21 10.63
C ALA A 43 -13.24 -17.02 11.94
N GLY A 44 -12.07 -17.66 12.08
CA GLY A 44 -11.14 -17.39 13.16
C GLY A 44 -10.22 -18.56 13.50
N ILE A 45 -9.62 -18.52 14.69
CA ILE A 45 -8.85 -19.64 15.23
C ILE A 45 -9.79 -20.61 15.93
N ASP A 46 -9.60 -21.90 15.66
CA ASP A 46 -10.27 -22.98 16.39
C ASP A 46 -9.99 -22.83 17.90
N SER A 47 -11.06 -22.93 18.69
CA SER A 47 -11.04 -22.83 20.15
C SER A 47 -10.04 -23.75 20.85
N ASN A 48 -9.68 -24.89 20.24
CA ASN A 48 -8.67 -25.82 20.75
C ASN A 48 -7.23 -25.31 20.56
N TYR A 49 -7.05 -24.25 19.76
CA TYR A 49 -5.77 -23.74 19.32
C TYR A 49 -5.60 -22.24 19.62
N LYS A 50 -6.29 -21.70 20.64
CA LYS A 50 -6.27 -20.28 21.03
C LYS A 50 -4.86 -19.69 21.24
N ASN A 51 -3.88 -20.52 21.59
CA ASN A 51 -2.49 -20.11 21.81
C ASN A 51 -1.61 -20.18 20.55
N THR A 52 -2.22 -20.33 19.37
CA THR A 52 -1.50 -20.42 18.10
C THR A 52 -0.75 -19.13 17.79
N LYS A 53 0.55 -19.28 17.52
CA LYS A 53 1.43 -18.19 17.08
C LYS A 53 1.46 -17.99 15.58
N GLU A 54 1.20 -19.05 14.82
CA GLU A 54 1.30 -19.02 13.36
C GLU A 54 0.12 -19.72 12.71
N ILE A 55 -0.46 -19.05 11.72
CA ILE A 55 -1.54 -19.62 10.90
C ILE A 55 -1.18 -19.54 9.41
N ILE A 56 -1.61 -20.57 8.69
CA ILE A 56 -1.50 -20.64 7.24
C ILE A 56 -2.92 -20.71 6.69
N ILE A 57 -3.30 -19.71 5.92
CA ILE A 57 -4.56 -19.66 5.18
C ILE A 57 -4.29 -20.30 3.81
N PRO A 58 -4.84 -21.51 3.55
CA PRO A 58 -4.61 -22.22 2.30
C PRO A 58 -5.42 -21.60 1.16
N GLU A 59 -5.15 -22.05 -0.07
CA GLU A 59 -6.00 -21.73 -1.22
C GLU A 59 -7.42 -22.29 -1.07
N PHE A 60 -7.52 -23.54 -0.60
CA PHE A 60 -8.77 -24.25 -0.37
C PHE A 60 -8.62 -25.21 0.80
N ILE A 61 -9.76 -25.65 1.34
CA ILE A 61 -9.85 -26.82 2.22
C ILE A 61 -10.64 -27.93 1.54
N THR A 62 -10.45 -29.17 1.98
CA THR A 62 -11.21 -30.33 1.49
C THR A 62 -12.12 -30.86 2.57
N VAL A 63 -13.42 -30.94 2.27
CA VAL A 63 -14.46 -31.44 3.16
C VAL A 63 -15.23 -32.48 2.37
N GLU A 64 -15.31 -33.72 2.87
CA GLU A 64 -16.03 -34.82 2.21
C GLU A 64 -15.64 -35.03 0.73
N GLY A 65 -14.33 -34.92 0.42
CA GLY A 65 -13.80 -35.08 -0.93
C GLY A 65 -14.02 -33.87 -1.86
N LYS A 66 -14.68 -32.81 -1.39
CA LYS A 66 -14.97 -31.60 -2.16
C LYS A 66 -14.07 -30.44 -1.73
N LYS A 67 -13.57 -29.66 -2.70
CA LYS A 67 -12.75 -28.46 -2.46
C LYS A 67 -13.62 -27.24 -2.21
N TYR A 68 -13.23 -26.44 -1.22
CA TYR A 68 -13.82 -25.16 -0.89
C TYR A 68 -12.74 -24.09 -0.84
N TYR A 69 -12.76 -23.18 -1.82
CA TYR A 69 -11.75 -22.13 -1.97
C TYR A 69 -11.94 -21.03 -0.94
N VAL A 70 -10.85 -20.59 -0.31
CA VAL A 70 -10.89 -19.47 0.62
C VAL A 70 -11.11 -18.19 -0.18
N THR A 71 -12.20 -17.48 0.09
CA THR A 71 -12.55 -16.22 -0.61
C THR A 71 -12.55 -15.00 0.31
N SER A 72 -12.45 -15.21 1.62
CA SER A 72 -12.52 -14.12 2.58
C SER A 72 -11.97 -14.50 3.96
N VAL A 73 -11.56 -13.46 4.69
CA VAL A 73 -11.33 -13.48 6.13
C VAL A 73 -12.38 -12.58 6.76
N ASP A 74 -13.24 -13.17 7.60
CA ASP A 74 -14.44 -12.54 8.15
C ASP A 74 -14.13 -11.34 9.04
N TYR A 75 -15.18 -10.55 9.31
CA TYR A 75 -15.13 -9.46 10.27
C TYR A 75 -14.65 -9.97 11.63
N GLY A 76 -13.57 -9.37 12.14
CA GLY A 76 -13.04 -9.73 13.45
C GLY A 76 -12.50 -11.16 13.59
N ALA A 77 -12.31 -11.92 12.50
CA ALA A 77 -11.98 -13.35 12.55
C ALA A 77 -10.82 -13.69 13.49
N PHE A 78 -9.77 -12.87 13.47
CA PHE A 78 -8.58 -12.99 14.33
C PHE A 78 -8.40 -11.79 15.25
N ALA A 79 -9.47 -11.06 15.59
CA ALA A 79 -9.37 -9.90 16.46
C ALA A 79 -8.93 -10.29 17.88
N ASN A 80 -8.13 -9.42 18.52
CA ASN A 80 -7.64 -9.55 19.90
C ASN A 80 -6.85 -10.84 20.18
N ASN A 81 -6.25 -11.46 19.16
CA ASN A 81 -5.37 -12.59 19.36
C ASN A 81 -3.95 -12.11 19.74
N SER A 82 -3.72 -11.99 21.04
CA SER A 82 -2.43 -11.58 21.58
C SER A 82 -1.32 -12.62 21.41
N LYS A 83 -1.59 -13.84 20.92
CA LYS A 83 -0.56 -14.87 20.71
C LYS A 83 -0.14 -14.99 19.26
N LEU A 84 -0.96 -14.54 18.32
CA LEU A 84 -0.69 -14.62 16.90
C LEU A 84 0.47 -13.69 16.52
N GLU A 85 1.53 -14.28 15.98
CA GLU A 85 2.78 -13.62 15.59
C GLU A 85 2.94 -13.58 14.07
N LYS A 86 2.41 -14.58 13.35
CA LYS A 86 2.56 -14.72 11.89
C LYS A 86 1.31 -15.25 11.19
N VAL A 87 0.99 -14.66 10.04
CA VAL A 87 -0.07 -15.10 9.14
C VAL A 87 0.51 -15.31 7.75
N THR A 88 0.24 -16.46 7.12
CA THR A 88 0.65 -16.71 5.73
C THR A 88 -0.56 -17.03 4.88
N PHE A 89 -0.76 -16.29 3.78
CA PHE A 89 -1.73 -16.62 2.73
C PHE A 89 -0.99 -17.37 1.64
N ASN A 90 -1.33 -18.64 1.42
CA ASN A 90 -0.70 -19.47 0.39
C ASN A 90 -0.91 -18.91 -1.02
N PRO A 91 -0.04 -19.26 -1.99
CA PRO A 91 -0.26 -18.93 -3.39
C PRO A 91 -1.66 -19.36 -3.85
N SER A 92 -2.36 -18.45 -4.51
CA SER A 92 -3.65 -18.71 -5.15
C SER A 92 -3.98 -17.60 -6.13
N ASN A 93 -4.84 -17.91 -7.09
CA ASN A 93 -5.48 -16.95 -7.99
C ASN A 93 -6.90 -16.56 -7.51
N THR A 94 -7.42 -17.21 -6.47
CA THR A 94 -8.74 -16.87 -5.91
C THR A 94 -8.66 -15.53 -5.18
N LYS A 95 -9.60 -14.65 -5.48
CA LYS A 95 -9.72 -13.37 -4.77
C LYS A 95 -10.06 -13.62 -3.30
N VAL A 96 -9.25 -13.07 -2.40
CA VAL A 96 -9.47 -13.12 -0.95
C VAL A 96 -9.72 -11.72 -0.42
N THR A 97 -10.89 -11.49 0.17
CA THR A 97 -11.22 -10.21 0.83
C THR A 97 -10.99 -10.33 2.33
N ILE A 98 -10.09 -9.50 2.87
CA ILE A 98 -9.87 -9.36 4.31
C ILE A 98 -10.79 -8.25 4.82
N TYR A 99 -11.81 -8.62 5.60
CA TYR A 99 -12.82 -7.70 6.09
C TYR A 99 -12.34 -6.82 7.25
N TYR A 100 -13.15 -5.83 7.59
CA TYR A 100 -12.87 -4.87 8.65
C TYR A 100 -12.57 -5.59 9.96
N TYR A 101 -11.53 -5.10 10.65
CA TYR A 101 -11.10 -5.61 11.96
C TYR A 101 -10.70 -7.09 11.99
N ALA A 102 -10.56 -7.76 10.85
CA ALA A 102 -10.18 -9.17 10.76
C ALA A 102 -8.95 -9.51 11.60
N PHE A 103 -7.97 -8.61 11.69
CA PHE A 103 -6.77 -8.73 12.51
C PHE A 103 -6.63 -7.57 13.50
N TYR A 104 -7.74 -7.07 14.05
CA TYR A 104 -7.75 -5.96 14.99
C TYR A 104 -7.00 -6.29 16.29
N ASN A 105 -6.20 -5.35 16.79
CA ASN A 105 -5.56 -5.42 18.11
C ASN A 105 -4.69 -6.69 18.35
N ASN A 106 -4.05 -7.20 17.31
CA ASN A 106 -3.07 -8.27 17.39
C ASN A 106 -1.68 -7.68 17.68
N LYS A 107 -1.42 -7.39 18.95
CA LYS A 107 -0.20 -6.70 19.39
C LYS A 107 1.11 -7.43 19.11
N ASN A 108 1.05 -8.75 19.01
CA ASN A 108 2.22 -9.58 18.74
C ASN A 108 2.35 -9.98 17.26
N LEU A 109 1.42 -9.58 16.39
CA LEU A 109 1.49 -9.87 14.96
C LEU A 109 2.64 -9.06 14.35
N LYS A 110 3.69 -9.77 13.94
CA LYS A 110 4.92 -9.20 13.37
C LYS A 110 5.02 -9.41 11.87
N GLN A 111 4.43 -10.48 11.35
CA GLN A 111 4.59 -10.82 9.94
C GLN A 111 3.28 -11.28 9.30
N VAL A 112 2.96 -10.72 8.15
CA VAL A 112 1.87 -11.16 7.27
C VAL A 112 2.45 -11.43 5.89
N ILE A 113 2.41 -12.68 5.45
CA ILE A 113 2.96 -13.10 4.16
C ILE A 113 1.80 -13.27 3.17
N PHE A 114 1.74 -12.41 2.17
CA PHE A 114 0.81 -12.47 1.05
C PHE A 114 1.46 -13.17 -0.14
N ASN A 115 1.30 -14.48 -0.29
CA ASN A 115 1.69 -15.18 -1.53
C ASN A 115 0.55 -15.28 -2.55
N ASN A 116 -0.70 -15.14 -2.10
CA ASN A 116 -1.86 -14.94 -2.98
C ASN A 116 -1.79 -13.54 -3.62
N LYS A 117 -1.92 -13.49 -4.95
CA LYS A 117 -1.81 -12.26 -5.73
C LYS A 117 -3.11 -11.44 -5.73
N ASN A 118 -4.24 -12.01 -5.38
CA ASN A 118 -5.57 -11.40 -5.47
C ASN A 118 -6.16 -11.08 -4.08
N ILE A 119 -5.36 -10.51 -3.19
CA ILE A 119 -5.83 -10.07 -1.86
C ILE A 119 -6.37 -8.63 -1.94
N ILE A 120 -7.54 -8.42 -1.33
CA ILE A 120 -8.11 -7.10 -1.06
C ILE A 120 -8.15 -6.89 0.45
N VAL A 121 -7.61 -5.78 0.92
CA VAL A 121 -7.55 -5.42 2.35
C VAL A 121 -8.47 -4.24 2.61
N ASN A 122 -9.43 -4.37 3.53
CA ASN A 122 -10.25 -3.23 3.96
C ASN A 122 -9.45 -2.29 4.88
N TYR A 123 -9.81 -0.99 4.86
CA TYR A 123 -9.08 0.10 5.52
C TYR A 123 -8.79 -0.10 7.03
N ALA A 124 -9.61 -0.86 7.78
CA ALA A 124 -9.37 -1.12 9.20
C ALA A 124 -9.04 -2.59 9.53
N ALA A 125 -8.74 -3.42 8.52
CA ALA A 125 -8.51 -4.85 8.70
C ALA A 125 -7.43 -5.15 9.76
N PHE A 126 -6.37 -4.34 9.80
CA PHE A 126 -5.23 -4.49 10.73
C PHE A 126 -5.14 -3.35 11.76
N SER A 127 -6.24 -2.64 12.03
CA SER A 127 -6.23 -1.54 13.00
C SER A 127 -5.69 -1.99 14.37
N ASN A 128 -4.85 -1.16 14.98
CA ASN A 128 -4.17 -1.42 16.26
C ASN A 128 -3.16 -2.59 16.26
N SER A 129 -2.78 -3.11 15.08
CA SER A 129 -1.78 -4.17 14.86
C SER A 129 -0.57 -3.64 14.09
N SER A 130 -0.14 -2.41 14.42
CA SER A 130 0.79 -1.63 13.61
C SER A 130 2.20 -2.22 13.49
N GLN A 131 2.60 -3.18 14.33
CA GLN A 131 3.95 -3.78 14.26
C GLN A 131 4.13 -4.78 13.11
N ALA A 132 3.06 -5.14 12.39
CA ALA A 132 3.15 -6.12 11.33
C ALA A 132 3.90 -5.58 10.10
N LEU A 133 4.87 -6.37 9.63
CA LEU A 133 5.47 -6.25 8.30
C LEU A 133 4.70 -7.13 7.32
N PHE A 134 4.53 -6.64 6.09
CA PHE A 134 3.88 -7.38 5.02
C PHE A 134 4.90 -7.73 3.93
N ASP A 135 4.95 -9.00 3.58
CA ASP A 135 5.88 -9.56 2.59
C ASP A 135 5.17 -10.62 1.73
N GLY A 136 5.88 -11.24 0.78
CA GLY A 136 5.39 -12.32 -0.06
C GLY A 136 5.17 -11.92 -1.52
N SER A 137 5.07 -12.92 -2.39
CA SER A 137 5.03 -12.73 -3.85
C SER A 137 3.78 -12.00 -4.37
N GLY A 138 2.75 -11.83 -3.54
CA GLY A 138 1.51 -11.12 -3.83
C GLY A 138 1.54 -9.63 -3.47
N VAL A 139 2.57 -9.16 -2.75
CA VAL A 139 2.68 -7.75 -2.33
C VAL A 139 2.48 -6.74 -3.46
N PRO A 140 3.08 -6.89 -4.67
CA PRO A 140 2.90 -5.92 -5.75
C PRO A 140 1.42 -5.65 -6.08
N MET A 141 0.61 -6.70 -6.19
CA MET A 141 -0.81 -6.57 -6.53
C MET A 141 -1.65 -6.08 -5.35
N VAL A 142 -1.29 -6.46 -4.11
CA VAL A 142 -1.93 -5.91 -2.90
C VAL A 142 -1.72 -4.41 -2.80
N VAL A 143 -0.49 -3.95 -3.00
CA VAL A 143 -0.12 -2.54 -3.01
C VAL A 143 -0.87 -1.80 -4.12
N GLU A 144 -0.93 -2.35 -5.33
CA GLU A 144 -1.68 -1.73 -6.43
C GLU A 144 -3.19 -1.61 -6.13
N ASN A 145 -3.80 -2.64 -5.53
CA ASN A 145 -5.21 -2.59 -5.14
C ASN A 145 -5.48 -1.54 -4.06
N LEU A 146 -4.59 -1.44 -3.06
CA LEU A 146 -4.66 -0.43 -2.01
C LEU A 146 -4.54 0.98 -2.58
N ALA A 147 -3.55 1.20 -3.45
CA ALA A 147 -3.35 2.47 -4.15
C ALA A 147 -4.56 2.87 -4.99
N LYS A 148 -5.10 1.96 -5.81
CA LYS A 148 -6.32 2.22 -6.60
C LYS A 148 -7.52 2.59 -5.73
N THR A 149 -7.65 1.96 -4.55
CA THR A 149 -8.73 2.25 -3.61
C THR A 149 -8.58 3.66 -3.04
N LEU A 150 -7.39 4.00 -2.54
CA LEU A 150 -7.10 5.33 -1.98
C LEU A 150 -7.27 6.44 -3.01
N LEU A 151 -6.75 6.27 -4.23
CA LEU A 151 -6.86 7.27 -5.29
C LEU A 151 -8.32 7.53 -5.65
N LYS A 152 -9.16 6.48 -5.72
CA LYS A 152 -10.61 6.63 -5.94
C LYS A 152 -11.30 7.34 -4.77
N GLU A 153 -10.97 6.98 -3.52
CA GLU A 153 -11.47 7.67 -2.32
C GLU A 153 -11.13 9.16 -2.33
N TRP A 154 -9.96 9.52 -2.86
CA TRP A 154 -9.46 10.90 -2.93
C TRP A 154 -9.86 11.64 -4.21
N ASN A 155 -10.63 11.01 -5.09
CA ASN A 155 -11.01 11.55 -6.41
C ASN A 155 -9.79 11.97 -7.24
N LEU A 156 -8.72 11.17 -7.19
CA LEU A 156 -7.51 11.32 -7.98
C LEU A 156 -7.49 10.33 -9.16
N PRO A 157 -6.76 10.65 -10.25
CA PRO A 157 -6.69 9.78 -11.42
C PRO A 157 -6.16 8.38 -11.11
N VAL A 158 -6.57 7.40 -11.91
CA VAL A 158 -6.06 6.02 -11.89
C VAL A 158 -5.77 5.61 -13.33
N GLY A 159 -4.52 5.29 -13.64
CA GLY A 159 -4.10 4.89 -14.99
C GLY A 159 -4.26 5.97 -16.06
N TYR A 160 -4.11 7.25 -15.71
CA TYR A 160 -4.15 8.35 -16.66
C TYR A 160 -2.87 8.40 -17.49
N THR A 161 -3.01 8.14 -18.79
CA THR A 161 -1.87 8.02 -19.72
C THR A 161 -1.31 9.36 -20.19
N GLY A 162 -2.08 10.45 -20.07
CA GLY A 162 -1.70 11.77 -20.59
C GLY A 162 -0.57 12.46 -19.82
N TYR A 163 -0.10 11.90 -18.70
CA TYR A 163 1.02 12.47 -17.93
C TYR A 163 2.37 12.40 -18.65
N ASN A 164 2.54 11.43 -19.55
CA ASN A 164 3.83 11.13 -20.19
C ASN A 164 3.91 11.72 -21.60
N GLU A 165 2.97 12.60 -21.95
CA GLU A 165 3.03 13.39 -23.17
C GLU A 165 3.92 14.60 -22.95
N ALA A 166 4.89 14.84 -23.84
CA ALA A 166 5.78 15.99 -23.80
C ALA A 166 5.04 17.29 -24.21
N SER A 167 4.19 17.80 -23.31
CA SER A 167 3.43 19.03 -23.51
C SER A 167 3.30 19.85 -22.21
N THR A 168 3.18 21.16 -22.35
CA THR A 168 2.93 22.06 -21.20
C THR A 168 1.64 21.71 -20.46
N ALA A 169 0.59 21.27 -21.16
CA ALA A 169 -0.68 20.89 -20.53
C ALA A 169 -0.51 19.62 -19.68
N SER A 170 0.13 18.60 -20.23
CA SER A 170 0.42 17.33 -19.57
C SER A 170 1.31 17.52 -18.35
N ARG A 171 2.36 18.35 -18.46
CA ARG A 171 3.23 18.75 -17.35
C ARG A 171 2.43 19.44 -16.24
N ASN A 172 1.68 20.49 -16.58
CA ASN A 172 0.92 21.25 -15.59
C ASN A 172 -0.11 20.37 -14.88
N LYS A 173 -0.75 19.44 -15.61
CA LYS A 173 -1.66 18.46 -15.02
C LYS A 173 -0.92 17.48 -14.10
N LYS A 174 0.22 16.91 -14.52
CA LYS A 174 1.06 16.04 -13.69
C LYS A 174 1.46 16.74 -12.39
N MET A 175 1.99 17.97 -12.48
CA MET A 175 2.38 18.77 -11.31
C MET A 175 1.19 19.05 -10.36
N THR A 176 0.03 19.43 -10.92
CA THR A 176 -1.18 19.70 -10.14
C THR A 176 -1.67 18.45 -9.41
N ASP A 177 -1.80 17.32 -10.11
CA ASP A 177 -2.31 16.09 -9.51
C ASP A 177 -1.30 15.48 -8.53
N LEU A 178 0.00 15.59 -8.78
CA LEU A 178 1.05 15.16 -7.85
C LEU A 178 1.05 15.99 -6.57
N TYR A 179 0.85 17.30 -6.63
CA TYR A 179 0.67 18.13 -5.45
C TYR A 179 -0.61 17.77 -4.68
N ALA A 180 -1.72 17.55 -5.40
CA ALA A 180 -2.97 17.13 -4.79
C ALA A 180 -2.83 15.77 -4.08
N LEU A 181 -2.11 14.82 -4.69
CA LEU A 181 -1.76 13.53 -4.07
C LEU A 181 -0.97 13.74 -2.78
N ALA A 182 0.09 14.55 -2.81
CA ALA A 182 0.92 14.80 -1.65
C ALA A 182 0.12 15.44 -0.49
N LYS A 183 -0.75 16.39 -0.80
CA LYS A 183 -1.69 17.00 0.17
C LYS A 183 -2.68 15.97 0.74
N LYS A 184 -3.22 15.08 -0.10
CA LYS A 184 -4.11 14.00 0.37
C LYS A 184 -3.40 13.03 1.29
N MET A 185 -2.14 12.67 0.99
CA MET A 185 -1.32 11.89 1.91
C MET A 185 -1.10 12.63 3.23
N TYR A 186 -0.77 13.92 3.20
CA TYR A 186 -0.62 14.74 4.41
C TYR A 186 -1.88 14.77 5.28
N GLU A 187 -3.06 14.89 4.66
CA GLU A 187 -4.36 14.95 5.34
C GLU A 187 -4.78 13.59 5.94
N ASN A 188 -4.38 12.47 5.33
CA ASN A 188 -4.94 11.16 5.65
C ASN A 188 -3.93 10.21 6.33
N PHE A 189 -2.64 10.50 6.29
CA PHE A 189 -1.60 9.63 6.84
C PHE A 189 -0.93 10.27 8.07
N ASN A 190 -0.67 9.45 9.08
CA ASN A 190 0.00 9.86 10.30
C ASN A 190 1.53 9.80 10.13
N ARG A 191 2.17 10.97 10.14
CA ARG A 191 3.63 11.13 10.06
C ARG A 191 4.33 10.99 11.41
N PHE A 192 3.64 11.19 12.53
CA PHE A 192 4.27 11.28 13.86
C PHE A 192 4.17 10.01 14.69
N ASN A 193 3.24 9.11 14.35
CA ASN A 193 2.99 7.88 15.09
C ASN A 193 3.01 6.69 14.14
N TYR A 194 4.22 6.23 13.81
CA TYR A 194 4.44 5.03 13.02
C TYR A 194 5.18 3.97 13.85
N SER A 195 4.86 2.72 13.57
CA SER A 195 5.50 1.53 14.15
C SER A 195 6.83 1.22 13.46
N ASN A 196 7.52 0.16 13.93
CA ASN A 196 8.71 -0.35 13.27
C ASN A 196 8.49 -0.80 11.82
N SER A 197 7.25 -0.91 11.32
CA SER A 197 6.95 -1.24 9.92
C SER A 197 6.75 -0.01 9.04
N GLY A 198 6.99 1.21 9.53
CA GLY A 198 6.80 2.45 8.78
C GLY A 198 7.69 2.64 7.54
N TYR A 199 8.52 1.67 7.18
CA TYR A 199 9.28 1.64 5.94
C TYR A 199 8.83 0.57 4.93
N ASN A 200 7.93 -0.31 5.36
CA ASN A 200 7.34 -1.36 4.54
C ASN A 200 6.11 -0.75 3.84
N LEU A 201 6.18 -0.51 2.53
CA LEU A 201 5.15 0.18 1.76
C LEU A 201 3.73 -0.38 1.97
N PRO A 202 3.48 -1.70 1.90
CA PRO A 202 2.15 -2.22 2.23
C PRO A 202 1.69 -1.86 3.65
N ALA A 203 2.59 -1.90 4.65
CA ALA A 203 2.26 -1.41 6.00
C ALA A 203 1.90 0.09 6.01
N VAL A 204 2.65 0.92 5.28
CA VAL A 204 2.37 2.36 5.17
C VAL A 204 0.99 2.62 4.60
N LEU A 205 0.58 1.90 3.55
CA LEU A 205 -0.74 2.03 2.94
C LEU A 205 -1.87 1.46 3.81
N ILE A 206 -1.64 0.32 4.49
CA ILE A 206 -2.62 -0.34 5.35
C ILE A 206 -2.85 0.46 6.64
N PHE A 207 -1.78 0.89 7.30
CA PHE A 207 -1.87 1.63 8.56
C PHE A 207 -2.08 3.13 8.38
N ARG A 208 -1.91 3.63 7.14
CA ARG A 208 -1.85 5.07 6.84
C ARG A 208 -0.87 5.79 7.77
N ALA A 209 0.30 5.19 7.99
CA ALA A 209 1.34 5.72 8.87
C ALA A 209 2.71 5.17 8.48
N GLY A 210 3.76 6.01 8.55
CA GLY A 210 5.08 5.62 8.09
C GLY A 210 6.19 6.60 8.43
N SER A 211 7.42 6.12 8.27
CA SER A 211 8.64 6.94 8.27
C SER A 211 8.70 7.83 7.03
N VAL A 212 9.58 8.85 7.04
CA VAL A 212 9.84 9.70 5.86
C VAL A 212 10.12 8.88 4.60
N ARG A 213 10.95 7.82 4.71
CA ARG A 213 11.20 6.86 3.64
C ARG A 213 9.91 6.22 3.13
N GLY A 214 9.12 5.66 4.04
CA GLY A 214 7.87 4.97 3.70
C GLY A 214 6.84 5.89 3.03
N PHE A 215 6.77 7.15 3.45
CA PHE A 215 5.93 8.17 2.80
C PHE A 215 6.37 8.43 1.36
N HIS A 216 7.66 8.63 1.11
CA HIS A 216 8.15 8.87 -0.26
C HIS A 216 8.02 7.64 -1.17
N MET A 217 8.15 6.42 -0.62
CA MET A 217 7.84 5.19 -1.35
C MET A 217 6.35 5.09 -1.69
N ALA A 218 5.46 5.42 -0.74
CA ALA A 218 4.02 5.43 -0.97
C ALA A 218 3.62 6.49 -1.99
N TYR A 219 4.25 7.66 -1.96
CA TYR A 219 3.98 8.73 -2.90
C TYR A 219 4.38 8.35 -4.33
N ARG A 220 5.57 7.75 -4.51
CA ARG A 220 5.99 7.19 -5.80
C ARG A 220 5.01 6.15 -6.32
N GLU A 221 4.61 5.20 -5.48
CA GLU A 221 3.73 4.11 -5.92
C GLU A 221 2.31 4.60 -6.23
N LEU A 222 1.77 5.52 -5.44
CA LEU A 222 0.48 6.14 -5.73
C LEU A 222 0.54 6.94 -7.05
N ALA A 223 1.63 7.67 -7.30
CA ALA A 223 1.86 8.36 -8.57
C ALA A 223 1.97 7.39 -9.76
N ARG A 224 2.66 6.27 -9.60
CA ARG A 224 2.73 5.20 -10.61
C ARG A 224 1.33 4.69 -10.96
N VAL A 225 0.51 4.40 -9.95
CA VAL A 225 -0.87 3.93 -10.15
C VAL A 225 -1.78 5.02 -10.73
N MET A 226 -1.50 6.30 -10.47
CA MET A 226 -2.15 7.42 -11.18
C MET A 226 -1.83 7.42 -12.68
N GLY A 227 -0.69 6.85 -13.10
CA GLY A 227 -0.24 6.74 -14.49
C GLY A 227 1.09 7.45 -14.79
N VAL A 228 1.78 7.97 -13.77
CA VAL A 228 3.13 8.53 -13.93
C VAL A 228 4.11 7.41 -14.21
N ASP A 229 4.96 7.57 -15.23
CA ASP A 229 6.01 6.61 -15.55
C ASP A 229 7.00 6.43 -14.37
N ASP A 230 7.32 5.17 -14.04
CA ASP A 230 8.10 4.82 -12.86
C ASP A 230 9.57 5.28 -12.98
N VAL A 231 10.10 5.33 -14.20
CA VAL A 231 11.46 5.83 -14.47
C VAL A 231 11.61 7.33 -14.21
N TYR A 232 10.50 8.09 -14.15
CA TYR A 232 10.49 9.54 -13.92
C TYR A 232 10.17 9.92 -12.48
N PHE A 233 10.09 8.95 -11.58
CA PHE A 233 9.75 9.19 -10.18
C PHE A 233 10.62 8.34 -9.27
N LEU A 234 11.68 8.96 -8.75
CA LEU A 234 12.66 8.31 -7.89
C LEU A 234 12.41 8.66 -6.42
N THR A 235 12.70 7.71 -5.53
CA THR A 235 12.87 7.99 -4.10
C THR A 235 14.35 8.28 -3.88
N ALA A 236 14.67 9.52 -3.55
CA ALA A 236 16.03 9.97 -3.31
C ALA A 236 16.35 10.04 -1.82
N SER A 237 17.63 10.01 -1.47
CA SER A 237 18.12 10.10 -0.10
C SER A 237 19.50 10.73 -0.02
N ASP A 238 19.79 11.34 1.12
CA ASP A 238 21.11 11.84 1.50
C ASP A 238 22.08 10.72 1.95
N GLY A 239 21.63 9.46 1.92
CA GLY A 239 22.39 8.30 2.37
C GLY A 239 22.39 8.13 3.89
N VAL A 240 21.65 8.92 4.65
CA VAL A 240 21.63 8.86 6.12
C VAL A 240 20.21 8.64 6.64
N THR A 241 19.42 9.72 6.79
CA THR A 241 18.07 9.65 7.40
C THR A 241 17.01 10.43 6.64
N THR A 242 17.40 11.22 5.63
CA THR A 242 16.45 12.04 4.87
C THR A 242 16.12 11.38 3.55
N PHE A 243 14.85 11.47 3.20
CA PHE A 243 14.31 10.95 1.95
C PHE A 243 13.40 12.00 1.32
N TRP A 244 13.42 12.06 0.01
CA TRP A 244 12.53 12.91 -0.77
C TRP A 244 12.18 12.25 -2.09
N SER A 245 11.28 12.86 -2.86
CA SER A 245 10.96 12.42 -4.21
C SER A 245 11.76 13.25 -5.21
N TYR A 246 12.38 12.61 -6.18
CA TYR A 246 13.08 13.25 -7.28
C TYR A 246 12.37 12.91 -8.59
N ILE A 247 11.74 13.92 -9.21
CA ILE A 247 10.70 13.72 -10.22
C ILE A 247 11.07 14.47 -11.49
N ARG A 248 11.04 13.78 -12.63
CA ARG A 248 11.27 14.37 -13.95
C ARG A 248 9.97 14.93 -14.53
N PHE A 249 10.06 16.14 -15.07
CA PHE A 249 9.01 16.78 -15.84
C PHE A 249 9.53 17.14 -17.23
N GLU A 250 8.79 16.70 -18.25
CA GLU A 250 9.10 16.99 -19.65
C GLU A 250 8.44 18.31 -20.03
N TYR A 251 9.22 19.29 -20.51
CA TYR A 251 8.71 20.58 -20.96
C TYR A 251 8.36 20.56 -22.45
N ASP A 252 9.28 20.06 -23.27
CA ASP A 252 9.14 19.77 -24.69
C ASP A 252 10.19 18.71 -25.11
N LYS A 253 10.35 18.47 -26.43
CA LYS A 253 11.31 17.49 -26.96
C LYS A 253 12.78 17.79 -26.59
N TRP A 254 13.08 19.00 -26.14
CA TRP A 254 14.43 19.54 -25.98
C TRP A 254 14.76 19.93 -24.53
N TYR A 255 13.74 20.05 -23.67
CA TYR A 255 13.92 20.43 -22.27
C TYR A 255 13.13 19.49 -21.35
N ASP A 256 13.85 18.81 -20.47
CA ASP A 256 13.34 18.03 -19.37
C ASP A 256 14.13 18.34 -18.11
N THR A 257 13.45 18.35 -16.96
CA THR A 257 14.04 18.90 -15.74
C THR A 257 13.61 18.11 -14.53
N TRP A 258 14.56 17.81 -13.65
CA TRP A 258 14.34 17.03 -12.44
C TRP A 258 14.16 17.91 -11.20
N TYR A 259 13.08 17.70 -10.47
CA TYR A 259 12.74 18.47 -9.27
C TYR A 259 12.74 17.61 -8.01
N ASN A 260 13.17 18.21 -6.91
CA ASN A 260 13.08 17.65 -5.57
C ASN A 260 11.74 18.04 -4.93
N VAL A 261 11.10 17.07 -4.28
CA VAL A 261 9.84 17.25 -3.57
C VAL A 261 9.94 16.56 -2.21
N ASP A 262 9.86 17.33 -1.13
CA ASP A 262 9.65 16.81 0.22
C ASP A 262 8.15 16.86 0.52
N ILE A 263 7.51 15.71 0.69
CA ILE A 263 6.07 15.65 1.03
C ILE A 263 5.84 15.48 2.52
N TYR A 264 6.92 15.23 3.27
CA TYR A 264 6.88 14.84 4.66
C TYR A 264 7.10 16.03 5.58
N ASN A 265 8.07 16.91 5.29
CA ASN A 265 8.35 18.11 6.09
C ASN A 265 7.69 19.37 5.55
N TYR A 266 7.14 19.33 4.33
CA TYR A 266 6.51 20.49 3.72
C TYR A 266 5.30 21.00 4.51
N ASP A 267 5.23 22.32 4.66
CA ASP A 267 4.16 23.00 5.37
C ASP A 267 2.98 23.34 4.44
N TYR A 268 2.02 22.41 4.37
CA TYR A 268 0.80 22.58 3.59
C TYR A 268 -0.15 23.65 4.16
N SER A 269 0.08 24.17 5.37
CA SER A 269 -0.79 25.21 5.96
C SER A 269 -0.57 26.59 5.33
N LYS A 270 0.61 26.82 4.74
CA LYS A 270 0.98 28.09 4.08
C LYS A 270 0.23 28.34 2.77
N TYR A 271 -0.39 27.32 2.17
CA TYR A 271 -0.99 27.42 0.83
C TYR A 271 -2.42 26.88 0.79
N LYS A 272 -3.39 27.79 0.66
CA LYS A 272 -4.83 27.47 0.68
C LYS A 272 -5.45 27.19 -0.70
N GLY A 273 -4.67 27.31 -1.78
CA GLY A 273 -5.12 27.10 -3.15
C GLY A 273 -5.14 25.63 -3.60
N ASN A 274 -5.79 25.39 -4.75
CA ASN A 274 -5.80 24.09 -5.43
C ASN A 274 -4.64 23.91 -6.42
N SER A 275 -3.88 24.98 -6.68
CA SER A 275 -2.66 24.96 -7.47
C SER A 275 -1.44 24.66 -6.60
N TYR A 276 -0.41 24.06 -7.20
CA TYR A 276 0.85 23.82 -6.51
C TYR A 276 1.61 25.15 -6.30
N PRO A 277 2.23 25.38 -5.13
CA PRO A 277 3.10 26.52 -4.89
C PRO A 277 4.43 26.44 -5.66
N GLU A 278 5.04 27.58 -5.96
CA GLU A 278 6.32 27.66 -6.68
C GLU A 278 7.50 26.99 -5.96
N ASN A 279 7.40 26.80 -4.64
CA ASN A 279 8.40 26.14 -3.80
C ASN A 279 8.05 24.70 -3.44
N PHE A 280 7.02 24.10 -4.04
CA PHE A 280 6.73 22.68 -3.84
C PHE A 280 7.65 21.79 -4.69
N PHE A 281 7.82 22.15 -5.97
CA PHE A 281 8.77 21.50 -6.87
C PHE A 281 10.07 22.29 -6.88
N MET A 282 11.08 21.82 -6.15
CA MET A 282 12.31 22.56 -5.88
C MET A 282 13.47 22.14 -6.77
N ILE A 283 14.13 23.13 -7.35
CA ILE A 283 15.46 22.96 -7.92
C ILE A 283 16.50 22.67 -6.83
N ASN A 284 17.67 22.16 -7.18
CA ASN A 284 18.68 21.71 -6.22
C ASN A 284 19.10 22.82 -5.25
N SER A 285 19.33 24.04 -5.72
CA SER A 285 19.72 25.16 -4.85
C SER A 285 18.66 25.46 -3.79
N LYS A 286 17.39 25.62 -4.21
CA LYS A 286 16.26 25.82 -3.30
C LYS A 286 16.04 24.63 -2.37
N PHE A 287 16.25 23.41 -2.86
CA PHE A 287 16.08 22.21 -2.05
C PHE A 287 17.18 22.07 -0.98
N ILE A 288 18.42 22.41 -1.31
CA ILE A 288 19.52 22.50 -0.34
C ILE A 288 19.17 23.49 0.77
N ASP A 289 18.66 24.68 0.41
CA ASP A 289 18.22 25.68 1.39
C ASP A 289 17.10 25.15 2.29
N HIS A 290 16.12 24.44 1.71
CA HIS A 290 15.05 23.77 2.47
C HIS A 290 15.61 22.70 3.42
N LEU A 291 16.49 21.82 2.95
CA LEU A 291 17.11 20.78 3.79
C LEU A 291 17.93 21.37 4.94
N VAL A 292 18.67 22.45 4.69
CA VAL A 292 19.53 23.11 5.68
C VAL A 292 18.70 23.83 6.74
N ASN A 293 17.69 24.59 6.33
CA ASN A 293 17.01 25.54 7.21
C ASN A 293 15.69 25.02 7.79
N GLU A 294 15.02 24.09 7.11
CA GLU A 294 13.65 23.69 7.45
C GLU A 294 13.54 22.22 7.90
N VAL A 295 14.49 21.36 7.47
CA VAL A 295 14.50 19.93 7.83
C VAL A 295 15.39 19.68 9.04
N ASN A 296 14.77 19.50 10.20
CA ASN A 296 15.46 19.20 11.46
C ASN A 296 15.81 17.70 11.57
N THR A 297 16.99 17.34 11.07
CA THR A 297 17.53 15.97 11.07
C THR A 297 18.90 15.94 11.74
N ALA A 298 19.28 14.80 12.31
CA ALA A 298 20.55 14.59 13.03
C ALA A 298 21.80 14.55 12.12
N LEU A 299 21.75 15.25 10.99
CA LEU A 299 22.74 15.17 9.92
C LEU A 299 24.02 15.97 10.22
N PRO A 300 25.17 15.48 9.75
CA PRO A 300 26.31 16.36 9.46
C PRO A 300 25.91 17.37 8.38
N TYR A 301 26.07 18.66 8.67
CA TYR A 301 25.68 19.80 7.83
C TYR A 301 26.16 19.70 6.38
N GLU A 302 27.33 19.07 6.15
CA GLU A 302 27.95 18.93 4.83
C GLU A 302 27.15 18.07 3.84
N ASN A 303 26.52 16.98 4.29
CA ASN A 303 25.79 16.08 3.40
C ASN A 303 24.56 16.76 2.76
N LYS A 304 23.95 17.71 3.48
CA LYS A 304 22.79 18.47 2.99
C LYS A 304 23.14 19.38 1.81
N LYS A 305 24.41 19.76 1.65
CA LYS A 305 24.89 20.73 0.64
C LYS A 305 25.52 20.09 -0.60
N ARG A 306 25.60 18.75 -0.63
CA ARG A 306 26.31 17.99 -1.66
C ARG A 306 25.32 17.18 -2.49
N PRO A 307 24.64 17.77 -3.48
CA PRO A 307 23.71 17.05 -4.33
C PRO A 307 24.40 16.00 -5.21
N ASP A 308 25.71 16.08 -5.37
CA ASP A 308 26.56 15.05 -5.97
C ASP A 308 26.71 13.81 -5.07
N TRP A 309 26.32 13.87 -3.79
CA TRP A 309 26.33 12.76 -2.84
C TRP A 309 24.92 12.23 -2.52
N TRP A 310 23.92 12.61 -3.31
CA TRP A 310 22.57 12.09 -3.14
C TRP A 310 22.39 10.78 -3.92
N TYR A 311 21.62 9.87 -3.34
CA TYR A 311 21.42 8.51 -3.83
C TYR A 311 19.99 8.26 -4.23
N VAL A 312 19.79 7.38 -5.21
CA VAL A 312 18.51 6.71 -5.46
C VAL A 312 18.37 5.53 -4.51
N TYR A 313 17.20 5.43 -3.89
CA TYR A 313 16.79 4.29 -3.09
C TYR A 313 15.93 3.36 -3.96
N THR A 314 16.51 2.22 -4.35
CA THR A 314 15.93 1.34 -5.38
C THR A 314 14.84 0.40 -4.88
N ALA A 315 14.74 0.15 -3.57
CA ALA A 315 13.68 -0.70 -3.03
C ALA A 315 12.29 -0.10 -3.30
N VAL A 316 11.37 -0.95 -3.78
CA VAL A 316 10.04 -0.56 -4.23
C VAL A 316 9.03 -0.64 -3.09
N TYR A 317 8.98 -1.79 -2.41
CA TYR A 317 8.04 -2.17 -1.38
C TYR A 317 8.62 -2.17 0.05
N GLY A 318 9.95 -2.19 0.22
CA GLY A 318 10.60 -2.17 1.53
C GLY A 318 10.24 -3.41 2.36
N THR A 319 10.18 -4.57 1.69
CA THR A 319 10.04 -5.88 2.34
C THR A 319 11.39 -6.38 2.84
N ASP A 320 11.41 -7.46 3.63
CA ASP A 320 12.66 -8.07 4.12
C ASP A 320 13.56 -8.50 2.95
N TYR A 321 12.95 -9.04 1.88
CA TYR A 321 13.65 -9.40 0.65
C TYR A 321 14.31 -8.19 -0.03
N GLU A 322 13.57 -7.10 -0.21
CA GLU A 322 14.13 -5.89 -0.81
C GLU A 322 15.15 -5.20 0.09
N GLY A 323 15.01 -5.31 1.42
CA GLY A 323 15.97 -4.81 2.41
C GLY A 323 17.41 -5.32 2.17
N GLN A 324 17.53 -6.55 1.67
CA GLN A 324 18.82 -7.16 1.30
C GLN A 324 19.32 -6.70 -0.07
N LEU A 325 18.44 -6.18 -0.92
CA LEU A 325 18.72 -5.71 -2.28
C LEU A 325 18.82 -4.19 -2.38
N VAL A 326 18.75 -3.46 -1.26
CA VAL A 326 18.84 -1.99 -1.26
C VAL A 326 20.22 -1.57 -1.79
N THR A 327 20.25 -1.16 -3.05
CA THR A 327 21.41 -0.51 -3.64
C THR A 327 21.26 0.99 -3.50
N ARG A 328 22.33 1.66 -3.05
CA ARG A 328 22.43 3.12 -3.12
C ARG A 328 23.34 3.45 -4.29
N VAL A 329 22.74 4.03 -5.32
CA VAL A 329 23.46 4.50 -6.51
C VAL A 329 23.34 6.02 -6.51
N LEU A 330 24.43 6.74 -6.81
CA LEU A 330 24.35 8.19 -6.94
C LEU A 330 23.31 8.55 -8.00
N ILE A 331 22.55 9.62 -7.75
CA ILE A 331 21.47 10.03 -8.67
C ILE A 331 21.98 10.21 -10.09
N ASP A 332 23.16 10.80 -10.27
CA ASP A 332 23.74 11.03 -11.60
C ASP A 332 24.13 9.74 -12.29
N ASP A 333 24.69 8.79 -11.56
CA ASP A 333 25.07 7.49 -12.10
C ASP A 333 23.82 6.70 -12.50
N TYR A 334 22.77 6.76 -11.68
CA TYR A 334 21.48 6.14 -11.99
C TYR A 334 20.86 6.75 -13.26
N ILE A 335 20.79 8.07 -13.36
CA ILE A 335 20.24 8.77 -14.54
C ILE A 335 21.02 8.40 -15.80
N LYS A 336 22.36 8.39 -15.73
CA LYS A 336 23.22 8.01 -16.86
C LYS A 336 23.04 6.53 -17.23
N GLN A 337 23.08 5.63 -16.26
CA GLN A 337 22.96 4.18 -16.48
C GLN A 337 21.63 3.81 -17.14
N HIS A 338 20.55 4.52 -16.79
CA HIS A 338 19.21 4.27 -17.30
C HIS A 338 18.81 5.17 -18.48
N ASN A 339 19.73 6.01 -18.99
CA ASN A 339 19.48 6.96 -20.09
C ASN A 339 18.25 7.86 -19.86
N LEU A 340 18.10 8.37 -18.62
CA LEU A 340 16.88 9.09 -18.21
C LEU A 340 16.90 10.59 -18.50
N GLY A 341 17.90 11.12 -19.21
CA GLY A 341 17.98 12.53 -19.62
C GLY A 341 17.77 13.56 -18.49
N GLY A 342 17.43 14.78 -18.88
CA GLY A 342 17.10 15.87 -17.96
C GLY A 342 18.30 16.60 -17.38
N ASP A 343 18.25 17.93 -17.44
CA ASP A 343 19.15 18.76 -16.65
C ASP A 343 18.74 18.69 -15.17
N ARG A 344 19.75 18.73 -14.29
CA ARG A 344 19.50 19.00 -12.87
C ARG A 344 18.97 20.42 -12.76
N ALA A 345 17.75 20.56 -12.24
CA ALA A 345 17.16 21.87 -12.00
C ALA A 345 17.94 22.64 -10.94
#